data_AF-A0A7Y2T832-F1
#
_entry.id   AF-A0A7Y2T832-F1
#
_cell.length_a   1.000
_cell.length_b   1.000
_cell.length_c   1.000
_cell.angle_alpha   90.00
_cell.angle_beta   90.00
_cell.angle_gamma   90.00
#
_symmetry.space_group_name_H-M   'P 1'
#
loop_
_entity.id
_entity.type
_entity.pdbx_description
1 polymer ?
#
loop_
_entity_poly.entity_id
_entity_poly.type
_entity_poly.pdbx_seq_one_letter_code
_entity_poly.pdbx_strand_id
1 'polypeptide(L)' 'SYFTAGIALGSRGFVDALFHQNRGKFGPQRKRGAKPVADSPKARIENGQQGTEGGDDSGLYVLK' A
#
# COMPACT_ATOMS: atom_id res chain seq x y z
N SER A 1 -6.65 7.88 -8.76
CA SER A 1 -6.94 6.85 -7.75
C SER A 1 -8.30 6.27 -8.01
N TYR A 2 -8.44 4.95 -7.95
CA TYR A 2 -9.72 4.27 -8.18
C TYR A 2 -10.12 3.52 -6.91
N PHE A 3 -11.39 3.67 -6.50
CA PHE A 3 -11.99 2.95 -5.39
C PHE A 3 -13.19 2.16 -5.93
N THR A 4 -13.11 0.84 -5.88
CA THR A 4 -14.17 -0.04 -6.39
C THR A 4 -14.24 -1.32 -5.57
N ALA A 5 -15.44 -1.77 -5.21
CA ALA A 5 -15.69 -3.05 -4.56
C ALA A 5 -14.75 -3.39 -3.37
N GLY A 6 -14.46 -2.41 -2.50
CA GLY A 6 -13.59 -2.60 -1.34
C GLY A 6 -12.09 -2.59 -1.64
N ILE A 7 -11.71 -2.29 -2.89
CA ILE A 7 -10.32 -2.14 -3.32
C ILE A 7 -9.99 -0.66 -3.52
N ALA A 8 -8.89 -0.20 -2.92
CA ALA A 8 -8.33 1.13 -3.17
C ALA A 8 -6.94 1.00 -3.80
N LEU A 9 -6.64 1.80 -4.82
CA LEU A 9 -5.35 1.81 -5.50
C LEU A 9 -4.81 3.24 -5.59
N GLY A 10 -3.58 3.46 -5.13
CA GLY A 10 -2.94 4.78 -5.16
C GLY A 10 -1.60 4.81 -4.43
N SER A 11 -1.15 6.01 -4.05
CA SER A 11 0.05 6.18 -3.23
C SER A 11 -0.12 5.55 -1.85
N ARG A 12 1.00 5.30 -1.16
CA ARG A 12 1.00 4.74 0.20
C ARG A 12 0.13 5.56 1.15
N GLY A 13 0.36 6.88 1.17
CA GLY A 13 -0.37 7.80 2.03
C GLY A 13 -1.87 7.81 1.77
N PHE A 14 -2.29 7.76 0.50
CA PHE A 14 -3.71 7.65 0.15
C PHE A 14 -4.34 6.37 0.69
N VAL A 15 -3.66 5.23 0.50
CA VAL A 15 -4.18 3.93 0.94
C VAL A 15 -4.21 3.81 2.47
N ASP A 16 -3.16 4.26 3.16
CA ASP A 16 -3.13 4.22 4.63
C ASP A 16 -4.17 5.18 5.24
N ALA A 17 -4.37 6.38 4.66
CA ALA A 17 -5.43 7.28 5.09
C ALA A 17 -6.82 6.64 4.96
N LEU A 18 -7.11 5.97 3.83
CA LEU A 18 -8.36 5.24 3.62
C LEU A 18 -8.54 4.08 4.60
N PHE A 19 -7.46 3.36 4.92
CA PHE A 19 -7.48 2.30 5.93
C PHE A 19 -7.81 2.85 7.32
N HIS A 20 -7.21 3.96 7.73
CA HIS A 20 -7.48 4.58 9.03
C HIS A 20 -8.92 5.10 9.12
N GLN A 21 -9.43 5.76 8.07
CA GLN A 21 -10.83 6.21 8.00
C GLN A 21 -11.83 5.06 8.11
N ASN A 22 -11.46 3.87 7.64
CA ASN A 22 -12.33 2.69 7.64
C ASN A 22 -11.88 1.61 8.64
N ARG A 23 -11.08 1.96 9.67
CA ARG A 23 -10.41 0.98 10.55
C ARG A 23 -11.38 -0.03 11.17
N GLY A 24 -12.59 0.39 11.52
CA GLY A 24 -13.63 -0.46 12.09
C GLY A 24 -14.15 -1.56 11.15
N LYS A 25 -13.93 -1.43 9.84
CA LYS A 25 -14.30 -2.42 8.83
C LYS A 25 -13.22 -3.51 8.63
N PHE A 26 -12.07 -3.38 9.29
CA PHE A 26 -10.94 -4.31 9.19
C PHE A 26 -10.71 -5.06 10.50
N GLY A 27 -10.29 -6.32 10.40
CA GLY A 27 -9.99 -7.15 11.57
C GLY A 27 -8.93 -6.53 12.51
N PRO A 28 -8.95 -6.85 13.81
CA PRO A 28 -8.04 -6.27 14.81
C PRO A 28 -6.56 -6.53 14.49
N GLN A 29 -6.26 -7.65 13.82
CA GLN A 29 -4.89 -8.04 13.45
C GLN A 29 -4.28 -7.21 12.31
N ARG A 30 -5.09 -6.49 11.52
CA ARG A 30 -4.58 -5.66 10.43
C ARG A 30 -4.05 -4.35 11.00
N LYS A 31 -2.73 -4.16 10.91
CA LYS A 31 -2.03 -2.95 11.40
C LYS A 31 -1.76 -1.90 10.32
N ARG A 32 -1.79 -2.28 9.04
CA ARG A 32 -1.50 -1.39 7.90
C ARG A 32 -2.47 -1.64 6.75
N GLY A 33 -2.81 -0.57 6.05
CA GLY A 33 -3.71 -0.60 4.90
C GLY A 33 -2.99 -0.92 3.61
N ALA A 34 -1.87 -0.23 3.40
CA ALA A 34 -1.11 -0.24 2.16
C ALA A 34 -0.31 -1.53 2.00
N LYS A 35 -0.64 -2.30 0.96
CA LYS A 35 0.21 -3.36 0.43
C LYS A 35 0.81 -2.92 -0.91
N PRO A 36 2.11 -3.09 -1.16
CA PRO A 36 2.67 -2.81 -2.47
C PRO A 36 2.02 -3.73 -3.52
N VAL A 37 1.72 -3.19 -4.69
CA VAL A 37 1.32 -4.01 -5.83
C VAL A 37 2.56 -4.77 -6.30
N ALA A 38 2.49 -6.10 -6.43
CA ALA A 38 3.62 -6.98 -6.70
C ALA A 38 4.36 -6.69 -8.03
N ASP A 39 3.72 -5.94 -8.93
CA ASP A 39 4.31 -5.47 -10.20
C ASP A 39 4.70 -3.98 -10.18
N SER A 40 4.61 -3.31 -9.03
CA SER A 40 5.22 -2.00 -8.88
C SER A 40 6.74 -2.15 -9.00
N PRO A 41 7.46 -1.25 -9.69
CA PRO A 41 8.90 -1.37 -9.90
C PRO A 41 9.72 -1.65 -8.64
N LYS A 42 9.22 -1.26 -7.45
CA LYS A 42 9.83 -1.58 -6.15
C LYS A 42 9.72 -3.07 -5.78
N ALA A 43 8.57 -3.72 -5.93
CA ALA A 43 8.34 -5.11 -5.48
C ALA A 43 9.27 -6.14 -6.14
N ARG A 44 9.75 -5.86 -7.35
CA ARG A 44 10.72 -6.71 -8.05
C ARG A 44 12.15 -6.58 -7.50
N ILE A 45 12.49 -5.49 -6.83
CA ILE A 45 13.83 -5.24 -6.25
C ILE A 45 13.94 -5.81 -4.82
N GLU A 46 12.81 -6.20 -4.20
CA GLU A 46 12.77 -6.70 -2.82
C GLU A 46 13.18 -8.18 -2.68
N ASN A 47 13.21 -8.95 -3.78
CA ASN A 47 13.73 -10.32 -3.80
C ASN A 47 15.24 -10.41 -4.13
N GLY A 48 15.97 -9.28 -4.17
CA GLY A 48 17.32 -9.30 -4.70
C GLY A 48 18.34 -8.28 -4.21
N GLN A 49 18.01 -7.17 -3.52
CA GLN A 49 19.06 -6.29 -3.00
C GLN A 49 18.54 -5.26 -1.99
N GLN A 50 19.18 -5.24 -0.80
CA GLN A 50 19.16 -4.09 0.11
C GLN A 50 19.71 -2.85 -0.61
N GLY A 51 18.94 -1.75 -0.60
CA GLY A 51 19.35 -0.50 -1.23
C GLY A 51 18.56 0.69 -0.74
N THR A 52 19.21 1.44 0.15
CA THR A 52 19.13 2.89 0.39
C THR A 52 17.79 3.51 0.80
N GLU A 53 17.80 3.91 2.07
CA GLU A 53 17.01 4.95 2.70
C GLU A 53 16.91 6.20 1.81
N GLY A 54 15.69 6.73 1.60
CA GLY A 54 15.47 8.01 0.90
C GLY A 54 14.63 7.98 -0.37
N GLY A 55 13.88 6.91 -0.66
CA GLY A 55 13.00 6.85 -1.84
C GLY A 55 11.64 7.49 -1.61
N ASP A 56 11.29 8.48 -2.42
CA ASP A 56 9.95 9.04 -2.56
C ASP A 56 8.85 7.94 -2.56
N ASP A 57 7.71 8.23 -1.92
CA ASP A 57 6.54 7.35 -1.77
C ASP A 57 5.79 7.11 -3.11
N SER A 58 6.47 7.21 -4.25
CA SER A 58 5.94 7.08 -5.61
C SER A 58 5.52 5.66 -6.01
N GLY A 59 5.59 4.70 -5.09
CA GLY A 59 5.10 3.33 -5.29
C GLY A 59 3.57 3.24 -5.39
N LEU A 60 3.09 2.22 -6.10
CA LEU A 60 1.66 1.91 -6.20
C LEU A 60 1.26 0.91 -5.12
N TYR A 61 0.27 1.29 -4.31
CA TYR A 61 -0.22 0.52 -3.18
C TYR A 61 -1.69 0.19 -3.35
N VAL A 62 -2.09 -0.95 -2.77
CA VAL A 62 -3.45 -1.45 -2.78
C VAL A 62 -3.97 -1.67 -1.35
N LEU A 63 -5.23 -1.29 -1.13
CA LEU A 63 -6.09 -1.75 -0.04
C LEU A 63 -7.00 -2.82 -0.61
N LYS A 64 -7.01 -4.03 -0.04
CA LYS A 64 -7.96 -5.11 -0.32
C LYS A 64 -8.30 -5.79 0.99
#